data_AF-A0A6V7JGN7-F1
#
_entry.id   AF-A0A6V7JGN7-F1
#
_cell.length_a   1.000
_cell.length_b   1.000
_cell.length_c   1.000
_cell.angle_alpha   90.00
_cell.angle_beta   90.00
_cell.angle_gamma   90.00
#
_symmetry.space_group_name_H-M   'P 1'
#
loop_
_entity.id
_entity.type
_entity.pdbx_description
1 polymer ?
#
loop_
_entity_poly.entity_id
_entity_poly.type
_entity_poly.pdbx_seq_one_letter_code
_entity_poly.pdbx_strand_id
1 'polypeptide(L)'
;ALRILLQHIASHAGRYGRYIVPLLSVSVDFYIRVFVRVYTGQINCKNNTCNLGMVYQCTGCETMTTQPLGVKLASGKFKLPTGPSVSPQCKFCQHKHQ
;
A
#
# COMPACT_ATOMS: atom_id res chain seq x y z
N ALA A 1 0.01 -3.59 -10.73
CA ALA A 1 1.37 -3.08 -11.03
C ALA A 1 1.63 -1.64 -10.55
N LEU A 2 0.80 -0.65 -10.92
CA LEU A 2 1.04 0.78 -10.60
C LEU A 2 1.37 1.07 -9.13
N ARG A 3 0.60 0.49 -8.19
CA ARG A 3 0.82 0.69 -6.75
C ARG A 3 2.16 0.13 -6.25
N ILE A 4 2.64 -0.97 -6.84
CA ILE A 4 3.94 -1.57 -6.50
C ILE A 4 5.06 -0.63 -6.95
N LEU A 5 4.96 -0.08 -8.16
CA LEU A 5 5.92 0.91 -8.66
C LEU A 5 5.95 2.17 -7.77
N LEU A 6 4.78 2.70 -7.39
CA LEU A 6 4.70 3.85 -6.49
C LEU A 6 5.32 3.57 -5.13
N GLN A 7 5.08 2.39 -4.56
CA GLN A 7 5.70 1.96 -3.30
C GLN A 7 7.23 1.91 -3.41
N HIS A 8 7.76 1.40 -4.53
CA HIS A 8 9.20 1.34 -4.76
C HIS A 8 9.84 2.73 -4.82
N ILE A 9 9.23 3.66 -5.59
CA ILE A 9 9.69 5.06 -5.67
C ILE A 9 9.62 5.72 -4.29
N ALA A 10 8.54 5.53 -3.54
CA ALA A 10 8.36 6.11 -2.21
C ALA A 10 9.40 5.57 -1.20
N SER A 11 9.67 4.26 -1.22
CA SER A 11 10.70 3.63 -0.38
C SER A 11 12.09 4.20 -0.69
N HIS A 12 12.40 4.36 -1.98
CA HIS A 12 13.67 4.93 -2.41
C HIS A 12 13.82 6.40 -1.97
N ALA A 13 12.80 7.23 -2.20
CA ALA A 13 12.80 8.63 -1.76
C ALA A 13 12.93 8.76 -0.23
N GLY A 14 12.28 7.86 0.52
CA GLY A 14 12.29 7.83 1.98
C GLY A 14 13.70 7.67 2.58
N ARG A 15 14.61 6.96 1.90
CA ARG A 15 16.02 6.84 2.32
C ARG A 15 16.74 8.19 2.35
N TYR A 16 16.29 9.15 1.55
CA TYR A 16 16.83 10.51 1.48
C TYR A 16 16.00 11.53 2.27
N GLY A 17 15.07 11.08 3.14
CA GLY A 17 14.19 11.97 3.90
C GLY A 17 13.17 12.73 3.04
N ARG A 18 12.88 12.22 1.84
CA ARG A 18 11.92 12.78 0.90
C ARG A 18 10.71 11.87 0.77
N TYR A 19 9.53 12.45 0.57
CA TYR A 19 8.31 11.70 0.31
C TYR A 19 7.73 12.12 -1.04
N ILE A 20 6.97 11.21 -1.64
CA ILE A 20 6.32 11.44 -2.92
C ILE A 20 4.82 11.64 -2.74
N VAL A 21 4.23 12.47 -3.59
CA VAL A 21 2.79 12.60 -3.77
C VAL A 21 2.47 12.22 -5.22
N PRO A 22 1.78 11.09 -5.46
CA PRO A 22 1.38 10.73 -6.81
C PRO A 22 0.30 11.69 -7.34
N LEU A 23 0.52 12.24 -8.53
CA LEU A 23 -0.43 13.13 -9.22
C LEU A 23 -1.24 12.36 -10.26
N LEU A 24 -0.58 11.49 -11.02
CA LEU A 24 -1.19 10.68 -12.08
C LEU A 24 -0.42 9.37 -12.22
N SER A 25 -1.13 8.28 -12.47
CA SER A 25 -0.55 6.95 -12.72
C SER A 25 -1.35 6.26 -13.81
N VAL A 26 -0.70 5.95 -14.92
CA VAL A 26 -1.33 5.47 -16.15
C VAL A 26 -0.58 4.23 -16.63
N SER A 27 -1.34 3.23 -17.09
CA SER A 27 -0.83 2.00 -17.70
C SER A 27 -1.49 1.87 -19.06
N VAL A 28 -0.71 1.96 -20.14
CA VAL A 28 -1.20 1.91 -21.54
C VAL A 28 -0.21 1.09 -22.35
N ASP A 29 -0.72 0.10 -23.10
CA ASP A 29 0.01 -0.72 -24.08
C ASP A 29 1.44 -1.07 -23.68
N PHE A 30 1.56 -1.86 -22.60
CA PHE A 30 2.82 -2.36 -22.02
C PHE A 30 3.74 -1.32 -21.37
N TYR A 31 3.35 -0.04 -21.33
CA TYR A 31 4.09 1.03 -20.68
C TYR A 31 3.35 1.58 -19.45
N ILE A 32 4.13 1.93 -18.41
CA ILE A 32 3.62 2.57 -17.20
C ILE A 32 4.23 3.95 -17.08
N ARG A 33 3.38 4.98 -16.97
CA ARG A 33 3.79 6.37 -16.69
C ARG A 33 3.24 6.82 -15.34
N VAL A 34 4.12 7.30 -14.47
CA VAL A 34 3.75 7.87 -13.17
C VAL A 34 4.29 9.29 -13.05
N PHE A 35 3.43 10.21 -12.63
CA PHE A 35 3.79 11.58 -12.33
C PHE A 35 3.74 11.76 -10.83
N VAL A 36 4.89 12.08 -10.23
CA VAL A 36 5.03 12.21 -8.78
C VAL A 36 5.63 13.57 -8.46
N ARG A 37 5.15 14.19 -7.39
CA ARG A 37 5.77 15.37 -6.81
C ARG A 37 6.59 14.97 -5.59
N VAL A 38 7.84 15.42 -5.52
CA VAL A 38 8.76 15.09 -4.44
C VAL A 38 8.84 16.25 -3.46
N TYR A 39 8.70 15.96 -2.19
CA TYR A 39 8.81 16.92 -1.10
C TYR A 39 9.81 16.42 -0.05
N THR A 40 10.40 17.34 0.71
CA THR A 40 11.30 17.01 1.82
C THR A 40 10.50 16.99 3.12
N GLY A 41 10.60 15.92 3.91
CA GLY A 41 9.87 15.82 5.17
C GLY A 41 9.92 14.43 5.80
N GLN A 42 10.71 14.28 6.87
CA GLN A 42 10.93 13.00 7.55
C GLN A 42 9.67 12.46 8.24
N ILE A 43 8.82 13.33 8.78
CA ILE A 43 7.56 12.95 9.44
C ILE A 43 6.63 12.27 8.43
N ASN A 44 6.53 12.83 7.22
CA ASN A 44 5.73 12.28 6.14
C ASN A 44 6.33 10.97 5.59
N CYS A 45 7.65 10.83 5.60
CA CYS A 45 8.30 9.55 5.27
C CYS A 45 7.88 8.43 6.24
N LYS A 46 7.74 8.73 7.54
CA LYS A 46 7.24 7.75 8.52
C LYS A 46 5.76 7.42 8.31
N ASN A 47 4.95 8.43 7.96
CA ASN A 47 3.54 8.22 7.62
C ASN A 47 3.36 7.35 6.36
N ASN A 48 4.33 7.31 5.45
CA ASN A 48 4.24 6.51 4.22
C ASN A 48 3.98 5.03 4.49
N THR A 49 4.54 4.46 5.55
CA THR A 49 4.31 3.06 5.94
C THR A 49 2.84 2.76 6.22
N CYS A 50 2.06 3.74 6.69
CA CYS A 50 0.63 3.58 6.91
C CYS A 50 -0.20 3.55 5.62
N ASN A 51 0.34 4.07 4.52
CA ASN A 51 -0.31 4.03 3.21
C ASN A 51 0.01 2.73 2.45
N LEU A 52 0.87 1.87 2.99
CA LEU A 52 1.21 0.58 2.40
C LEU A 52 0.29 -0.52 2.93
N GLY A 53 0.00 -1.48 2.07
CA GLY A 53 -0.82 -2.64 2.42
C GLY A 53 -0.64 -3.79 1.44
N MET A 54 -0.89 -4.99 1.93
CA MET A 54 -1.03 -6.20 1.13
C MET A 54 -2.48 -6.34 0.69
N VAL A 55 -2.70 -6.90 -0.50
CA VAL A 55 -4.04 -7.19 -1.02
C VAL A 55 -4.21 -8.69 -1.08
N TYR A 56 -5.30 -9.18 -0.49
CA TYR A 56 -5.74 -10.57 -0.58
C TYR A 56 -6.93 -10.66 -1.52
N GLN A 57 -6.87 -11.55 -2.50
CA GLN A 57 -7.92 -11.76 -3.49
C GLN A 57 -8.55 -13.13 -3.30
N CYS A 58 -9.88 -13.19 -3.25
CA CYS A 58 -10.59 -14.48 -3.20
C CYS A 58 -10.54 -15.18 -4.56
N THR A 59 -10.25 -16.49 -4.58
CA THR A 59 -10.20 -17.29 -5.82
C THR A 59 -11.57 -17.64 -6.40
N GLY A 60 -12.65 -17.48 -5.65
CA GLY A 60 -14.02 -17.79 -6.10
C GLY A 60 -14.80 -16.58 -6.61
N CYS A 61 -14.87 -15.53 -5.79
CA CYS A 61 -15.71 -14.34 -6.07
C CYS A 61 -14.91 -13.05 -6.31
N GLU A 62 -13.58 -13.14 -6.42
CA GLU A 62 -12.65 -12.03 -6.69
C GLU A 62 -12.70 -10.86 -5.69
N THR A 63 -13.39 -11.03 -4.56
CA THR A 63 -13.42 -10.02 -3.50
C THR A 63 -12.01 -9.74 -3.00
N MET A 64 -11.64 -8.46 -3.01
CA MET A 64 -10.34 -7.99 -2.55
C MET A 64 -10.46 -7.41 -1.14
N THR A 65 -9.53 -7.78 -0.27
CA THR A 65 -9.41 -7.19 1.07
C THR A 65 -7.98 -6.74 1.28
N THR A 66 -7.81 -5.53 1.83
CA THR A 66 -6.48 -4.94 2.05
C THR A 66 -6.07 -5.04 3.50
N GLN A 67 -4.90 -5.60 3.77
CA GLN A 67 -4.26 -5.56 5.07
C GLN A 67 -3.21 -4.44 5.09
N PRO A 68 -3.36 -3.39 5.92
CA PRO A 68 -2.34 -2.36 6.03
C PRO A 68 -1.03 -2.95 6.57
N LEU A 69 0.11 -2.33 6.28
CA LEU A 69 1.42 -2.73 6.83
C LEU A 69 1.86 -1.87 8.03
N GLY A 70 1.22 -0.73 8.24
CA GLY A 70 1.48 0.14 9.38
C GLY A 70 0.22 0.87 9.81
N VAL A 71 0.06 1.06 11.12
CA VAL A 71 -1.06 1.81 11.69
C VAL A 71 -0.51 2.92 12.58
N LYS A 72 -1.04 4.12 12.42
CA LYS A 72 -0.74 5.27 13.29
C LYS A 72 -1.80 5.34 14.38
N LEU A 73 -1.37 5.29 15.63
CA LEU A 73 -2.27 5.45 16.78
C LEU A 73 -2.57 6.93 17.00
N ALA A 74 -3.69 7.22 17.66
CA ALA A 74 -4.04 8.57 18.09
C ALA A 74 -2.95 9.23 18.96
N SER A 75 -2.15 8.42 19.66
CA SER A 75 -0.97 8.86 20.43
C SER A 75 0.25 9.25 19.58
N GLY A 76 0.16 9.20 18.25
CA GLY A 76 1.25 9.52 17.33
C GLY A 76 2.28 8.40 17.13
N LYS A 77 2.16 7.28 17.84
CA LYS A 77 3.02 6.11 17.69
C LYS A 77 2.61 5.25 16.48
N PHE A 78 3.60 4.65 15.82
CA PHE A 78 3.38 3.69 14.74
C PHE A 78 3.45 2.27 15.28
N LYS A 79 2.53 1.40 14.85
CA LYS A 79 2.53 -0.03 15.15
C LYS A 79 2.36 -0.85 13.89
N LEU A 80 2.90 -2.06 13.92
CA LEU A 80 2.58 -3.10 12.94
C LEU A 80 1.19 -3.67 13.27
N PRO A 81 0.31 -3.87 12.29
CA PRO A 81 -0.97 -4.51 12.50
C PRO A 81 -0.78 -6.00 12.82
N THR A 82 -1.65 -6.52 13.69
CA THR A 82 -1.60 -7.91 14.15
C THR A 82 -2.33 -8.83 13.20
N GLY A 83 -1.62 -9.84 12.68
CA GLY A 83 -2.19 -10.96 11.93
C GLY A 83 -2.80 -10.59 10.58
N PRO A 84 -3.13 -11.59 9.74
CA PRO A 84 -3.92 -11.34 8.55
C PRO A 84 -5.28 -10.78 8.97
N SER A 85 -5.67 -9.64 8.40
CA SER A 85 -7.00 -9.05 8.64
C SER A 85 -8.13 -9.84 7.99
N VAL A 86 -7.78 -10.94 7.31
CA VAL A 86 -8.68 -11.82 6.58
C VAL A 86 -8.69 -13.21 7.20
N SER A 87 -9.87 -13.80 7.29
CA SER A 87 -10.04 -15.22 7.59
C SER A 87 -9.48 -16.08 6.44
N PRO A 88 -9.08 -17.34 6.69
CA PRO A 88 -8.62 -18.25 5.63
C PRO A 88 -9.64 -18.49 4.52
N GLN A 89 -10.92 -18.30 4.83
CA GLN A 89 -12.07 -18.49 3.95
C GLN A 89 -12.80 -17.17 3.73
N CYS A 90 -13.27 -16.96 2.51
CA CYS A 90 -14.03 -15.78 2.13
C CYS A 90 -15.42 -15.78 2.75
N LYS A 91 -15.82 -14.63 3.29
CA LYS A 91 -17.13 -14.42 3.93
C LYS A 91 -18.31 -14.64 2.97
N PHE A 92 -18.09 -14.50 1.67
CA PHE A 92 -19.15 -14.56 0.65
C PHE A 92 -19.29 -15.93 0.00
N CYS A 93 -18.18 -16.60 -0.30
CA CYS A 93 -18.19 -17.83 -1.11
C CYS A 93 -17.40 -19.00 -0.52
N GLN A 94 -16.84 -18.85 0.69
CA GLN A 94 -16.06 -19.88 1.41
C GLN A 94 -14.82 -20.40 0.67
N HIS A 95 -14.45 -19.81 -0.46
CA HIS A 95 -13.19 -20.10 -1.16
C HIS A 95 -12.01 -19.44 -0.43
N LYS A 96 -10.80 -19.94 -0.71
CA LYS A 96 -9.57 -19.42 -0.11
C LYS A 96 -9.22 -18.04 -0.68
N HIS A 97 -8.48 -17.27 0.13
CA HIS A 97 -7.82 -16.05 -0.32
C HIS A 97 -6.40 -16.36 -0.79
N GLN A 98 -5.96 -15.68 -1.85
CA GLN A 98 -4.61 -15.67 -2.40
C GLN A 98 -3.95 -14.31 -2.19
#